data_AF-A0A9P6XRV9-F1
#
_entry.id   AF-A0A9P6XRV9-F1
#
_cell.length_a   1.000
_cell.length_b   1.000
_cell.length_c   1.000
_cell.angle_alpha   90.00
_cell.angle_beta   90.00
_cell.angle_gamma   90.00
#
_symmetry.space_group_name_H-M   'P 1'
#
loop_
_entity.id
_entity.type
_entity.pdbx_description
1 polymer ?
#
loop_
_entity_poly.entity_id
_entity_poly.type
_entity_poly.pdbx_seq_one_letter_code
_entity_poly.pdbx_strand_id
1 'polypeptide(L)'
;MTPHPNHSLPGNSQSGIPDWFIVYQKQQQDQTRFLNQRLNALEEVMAENKRLRTYLDLAHQRIAELEAQVSTEAIPTLVLDAKATQGTEASKYATQNASLTSTSKPLSFAAVATKGKDAPAPKSKAPARRRKTTARQMEAIHRRFVPVAAHHDYEYVYLPSRYREPISSLRSKLHKLKINNARVLDVHYPDRQVVALLVHTEYTADLLATFAKAKVVFLGTF
;
A
#
# COMPACT_ATOMS: atom_id res chain seq x y z
N MET A 1 60.28 -51.71 15.47
CA MET A 1 59.47 -52.30 14.38
C MET A 1 58.09 -51.68 14.45
N THR A 2 57.78 -50.76 13.54
CA THR A 2 56.50 -50.06 13.42
C THR A 2 55.49 -50.93 12.64
N PRO A 3 54.21 -51.02 13.03
CA PRO A 3 53.20 -51.65 12.20
C PRO A 3 52.59 -50.62 11.24
N HIS A 4 52.63 -50.92 9.94
CA HIS A 4 51.86 -50.22 8.91
C HIS A 4 50.39 -50.70 8.92
N PRO A 5 49.40 -49.81 8.74
CA PRO A 5 48.03 -50.23 8.50
C PRO A 5 47.82 -50.60 7.03
N ASN A 6 47.33 -51.81 6.81
CA ASN A 6 46.83 -52.30 5.51
C ASN A 6 45.56 -51.53 5.12
N HIS A 7 45.64 -50.71 4.06
CA HIS A 7 44.45 -50.27 3.33
C HIS A 7 44.19 -51.23 2.17
N SER A 8 43.21 -52.10 2.36
CA SER A 8 42.61 -52.91 1.31
C SER A 8 41.76 -52.03 0.40
N LEU A 9 42.22 -51.80 -0.83
CA LEU A 9 41.38 -51.33 -1.94
C LEU A 9 40.59 -52.53 -2.49
N PRO A 10 39.25 -52.47 -2.61
CA PRO A 10 38.53 -53.45 -3.39
C PRO A 10 38.63 -53.09 -4.88
N GLY A 11 38.76 -54.14 -5.70
CA GLY A 11 39.14 -54.07 -7.11
C GLY A 11 38.01 -53.76 -8.10
N ASN A 12 38.45 -53.30 -9.28
CA ASN A 12 38.26 -53.87 -10.63
C ASN A 12 37.05 -54.84 -10.80
N SER A 13 36.16 -54.78 -11.80
CA SER A 13 36.30 -54.40 -13.22
C SER A 13 34.93 -54.34 -13.93
N GLN A 14 34.82 -53.54 -14.99
CA GLN A 14 33.92 -53.65 -16.17
C GLN A 14 32.38 -53.50 -16.03
N SER A 15 31.88 -52.27 -16.21
CA SER A 15 30.78 -51.92 -17.13
C SER A 15 30.60 -50.39 -17.19
N GLY A 16 30.56 -49.83 -18.41
CA GLY A 16 30.13 -48.49 -18.81
C GLY A 16 30.08 -47.35 -17.77
N ILE A 17 30.93 -46.34 -18.00
CA ILE A 17 30.86 -44.97 -17.44
C ILE A 17 30.92 -44.87 -15.89
N PRO A 18 31.94 -44.21 -15.31
CA PRO A 18 32.02 -44.00 -13.86
C PRO A 18 30.77 -43.31 -13.26
N ASP A 19 30.30 -43.73 -12.08
CA ASP A 19 29.11 -43.16 -11.42
C ASP A 19 29.18 -41.63 -11.24
N TRP A 20 30.35 -41.10 -10.87
CA TRP A 20 30.54 -39.66 -10.73
C TRP A 20 30.31 -38.92 -12.06
N PHE A 21 30.60 -39.57 -13.19
CA PHE A 21 30.40 -39.01 -14.51
C PHE A 21 28.91 -38.98 -14.88
N ILE A 22 28.12 -39.98 -14.50
CA ILE A 22 26.66 -39.98 -14.66
C ILE A 22 26.02 -38.84 -13.87
N VAL A 23 26.44 -38.67 -12.61
CA VAL A 23 25.96 -37.58 -11.75
C VAL A 23 26.36 -36.22 -12.32
N TYR A 24 27.62 -36.08 -12.75
CA TYR A 24 28.13 -34.85 -13.36
C TYR A 24 27.40 -34.52 -14.67
N GLN A 25 27.18 -35.51 -15.54
CA GLN A 25 26.47 -35.33 -16.80
C GLN A 25 25.01 -34.92 -16.57
N LYS A 26 24.34 -35.54 -15.59
CA LYS A 26 22.99 -35.14 -15.18
C LYS A 26 22.97 -33.70 -14.65
N GLN A 27 23.94 -33.33 -13.82
CA GLN A 27 24.08 -31.97 -13.31
C GLN A 27 24.25 -30.94 -14.45
N GLN A 28 25.05 -31.26 -15.46
CA GLN A 28 25.24 -30.41 -16.64
C GLN A 28 23.95 -30.27 -17.47
N GLN A 29 23.21 -31.36 -17.65
CA GLN A 29 21.91 -31.32 -18.33
C GLN A 29 20.88 -30.50 -17.56
N ASP A 30 20.82 -30.66 -16.24
CA ASP A 30 19.90 -29.92 -15.38
C ASP A 30 20.24 -28.43 -15.37
N GLN A 31 21.53 -28.07 -15.32
CA GLN A 31 21.97 -26.69 -15.43
C GLN A 31 21.60 -26.09 -16.79
N THR A 32 21.81 -26.81 -17.89
CA THR A 32 21.45 -26.35 -19.24
C THR A 32 19.94 -26.16 -19.37
N ARG A 33 19.15 -27.10 -18.84
CA ARG A 33 17.68 -26.99 -18.81
C ARG A 33 17.23 -25.78 -18.00
N PHE A 34 17.81 -25.56 -16.83
CA PHE A 34 17.49 -24.42 -15.98
C PHE A 34 17.79 -23.09 -16.68
N LEU A 35 18.95 -22.97 -17.33
CA LEU A 35 19.31 -21.78 -18.09
C LEU A 35 18.35 -21.55 -19.25
N ASN A 36 18.03 -22.58 -20.02
CA ASN A 36 17.07 -22.48 -21.13
C ASN A 36 15.67 -22.08 -20.65
N GLN A 37 15.20 -22.63 -19.52
CA GLN A 37 13.92 -22.22 -18.92
C GLN A 37 13.93 -20.74 -18.52
N ARG A 38 15.02 -20.28 -17.91
CA ARG A 38 15.17 -18.87 -17.52
C ARG A 38 15.22 -17.95 -18.74
N LEU A 39 15.90 -18.36 -19.82
CA LEU A 39 15.93 -17.62 -21.07
C LEU A 39 14.54 -17.52 -21.70
N ASN A 40 13.82 -18.63 -21.81
CA ASN A 40 12.46 -18.63 -22.35
C ASN A 40 11.52 -17.72 -21.55
N ALA A 41 11.59 -17.75 -20.22
CA ALA A 41 10.79 -16.88 -19.38
C ALA A 41 11.11 -15.38 -19.59
N LEU A 42 12.39 -15.04 -19.78
CA LEU A 42 12.79 -13.66 -20.09
C LEU A 42 12.30 -13.23 -21.47
N GLU A 43 12.38 -14.10 -22.47
CA GLU A 43 11.87 -13.82 -23.81
C GLU A 43 10.36 -13.59 -23.82
N GLU A 44 9.61 -14.39 -23.07
CA GLU A 44 8.16 -14.22 -22.92
C GLU A 44 7.81 -12.87 -22.28
N VAL A 45 8.45 -12.52 -21.16
CA VAL A 45 8.25 -11.23 -20.49
C VAL A 45 8.64 -10.05 -21.39
N MET A 46 9.67 -10.20 -22.23
CA MET A 46 10.03 -9.16 -23.20
C MET A 46 8.98 -9.02 -24.30
N ALA A 47 8.43 -10.12 -24.81
CA ALA A 47 7.37 -10.10 -25.81
C ALA A 47 6.10 -9.44 -25.26
N GLU A 48 5.74 -9.77 -24.02
CA GLU A 48 4.60 -9.15 -23.33
C GLU A 48 4.83 -7.66 -23.09
N ASN A 49 6.01 -7.24 -22.62
CA ASN A 49 6.34 -5.83 -22.46
C ASN A 49 6.22 -5.04 -23.77
N LYS A 50 6.66 -5.60 -24.90
CA LYS A 50 6.48 -4.98 -26.21
C LYS A 50 5.00 -4.83 -26.56
N ARG A 51 4.21 -5.88 -26.35
CA ARG A 51 2.76 -5.85 -26.59
C ARG A 51 2.06 -4.82 -25.71
N LEU A 52 2.38 -4.76 -24.43
CA LEU A 52 1.81 -3.80 -23.49
C LEU A 52 2.14 -2.36 -23.90
N ARG A 53 3.38 -2.09 -24.34
CA ARG A 53 3.76 -0.78 -24.89
C ARG A 53 2.91 -0.40 -26.10
N THR A 54 2.72 -1.31 -27.05
CA THR A 54 1.86 -1.02 -28.22
C THR A 54 0.41 -0.74 -27.82
N TYR A 55 -0.12 -1.47 -26.83
CA TYR A 55 -1.49 -1.26 -26.35
C TYR A 55 -1.63 0.08 -25.63
N LEU A 56 -0.62 0.45 -24.85
CA LEU A 56 -0.54 1.73 -24.15
C LEU A 56 -0.50 2.89 -25.17
N ASP A 57 0.32 2.78 -26.21
CA ASP A 57 0.39 3.78 -27.29
C ASP A 57 -0.97 3.95 -28.00
N LEU A 58 -1.65 2.85 -28.32
CA LEU A 58 -2.99 2.86 -28.91
C LEU A 58 -4.03 3.49 -27.96
N ALA A 59 -3.97 3.17 -26.67
CA ALA A 59 -4.87 3.74 -25.68
C ALA A 59 -4.68 5.25 -25.54
N HIS A 60 -3.43 5.73 -25.54
CA HIS A 60 -3.14 7.17 -25.53
C HIS A 60 -3.65 7.88 -26.78
N GLN A 61 -3.50 7.27 -27.96
CA GLN A 61 -4.09 7.83 -29.19
C GLN A 61 -5.61 7.95 -29.08
N ARG A 62 -6.29 6.91 -28.57
CA ARG A 62 -7.75 6.93 -28.42
C ARG A 62 -8.20 7.98 -27.40
N ILE A 63 -7.48 8.15 -26.29
CA ILE A 63 -7.75 9.19 -25.30
C ILE A 63 -7.62 10.57 -25.96
N ALA A 64 -6.53 10.83 -26.67
CA ALA A 64 -6.32 12.11 -27.36
C ALA A 64 -7.42 12.40 -28.40
N GLU A 65 -7.88 11.39 -29.13
CA GLU A 65 -8.99 11.51 -30.08
C GLU A 65 -10.30 11.87 -29.37
N LEU A 66 -10.63 11.18 -28.27
CA LEU A 66 -11.83 11.46 -27.48
C LEU A 66 -11.78 12.85 -26.83
N GLU A 67 -10.62 13.26 -26.31
CA GLU A 67 -10.41 14.61 -25.76
C GLU A 67 -10.57 15.70 -26.84
N ALA A 68 -10.09 15.44 -28.07
CA ALA A 68 -10.31 16.33 -29.20
C ALA A 68 -11.80 16.41 -29.58
N GLN A 69 -12.53 15.29 -29.58
CA GLN A 69 -13.98 15.24 -29.83
C GLN A 69 -14.78 16.03 -28.80
N VAL A 70 -14.47 15.86 -27.50
CA VAL A 70 -15.09 16.64 -26.41
C VAL A 70 -14.75 18.13 -26.50
N SER A 71 -13.57 18.47 -27.03
CA SER A 71 -13.18 19.87 -27.25
C SER A 71 -13.90 20.51 -28.46
N THR A 72 -14.25 19.71 -29.48
CA THR A 72 -15.03 20.17 -30.64
C THR A 72 -16.53 20.21 -30.40
N GLU A 73 -17.07 19.30 -29.59
CA GLU A 73 -18.45 19.35 -29.12
C GLU A 73 -18.54 20.29 -27.93
N ALA A 74 -18.65 21.59 -28.21
CA ALA A 74 -18.90 22.62 -27.22
C ALA A 74 -20.09 22.22 -26.33
N ILE A 75 -19.78 21.87 -25.08
CA ILE A 75 -20.75 21.66 -24.01
C ILE A 75 -21.66 22.90 -23.98
N PRO A 76 -22.99 22.78 -24.13
CA PRO A 76 -23.89 23.91 -23.89
C PRO A 76 -23.74 24.31 -22.42
N THR A 77 -23.02 25.40 -22.20
CA THR A 77 -22.90 26.07 -20.91
C THR A 77 -24.31 26.41 -20.44
N LEU A 78 -24.86 25.61 -19.52
CA LEU A 78 -26.08 25.95 -18.81
C LEU A 78 -25.76 27.13 -17.88
N VAL A 79 -25.93 28.33 -18.42
CA VAL A 79 -26.12 29.54 -17.62
C VAL A 79 -27.40 29.32 -16.82
N LEU A 80 -27.26 29.18 -15.50
CA LEU A 80 -28.37 29.24 -14.56
C LEU A 80 -28.93 30.66 -14.56
N ASP A 81 -29.85 30.93 -15.48
CA ASP A 81 -30.68 32.12 -15.46
C ASP A 81 -31.87 31.87 -14.52
N ALA A 82 -32.00 32.71 -13.51
CA ALA A 82 -33.02 32.59 -12.50
C ALA A 82 -34.38 33.02 -13.07
N LYS A 83 -35.21 32.09 -13.55
CA LYS A 83 -36.64 32.36 -13.74
C LYS A 83 -37.54 31.12 -13.62
N ALA A 84 -38.38 31.18 -12.58
CA ALA A 84 -39.77 30.72 -12.48
C ALA A 84 -40.14 29.27 -12.88
N THR A 85 -40.42 28.47 -11.83
CA THR A 85 -41.57 27.55 -11.68
C THR A 85 -42.16 26.88 -12.93
N GLN A 86 -41.93 25.57 -13.04
CA GLN A 86 -42.97 24.59 -13.38
C GLN A 86 -42.53 23.20 -12.88
N GLY A 87 -43.10 22.79 -11.74
CA GLY A 87 -42.91 21.45 -11.18
C GLY A 87 -43.72 20.42 -11.96
N THR A 88 -43.08 19.29 -12.22
CA THR A 88 -43.51 18.16 -13.04
C THR A 88 -44.67 17.36 -12.41
N GLU A 89 -45.47 16.69 -13.23
CA GLU A 89 -46.77 16.04 -12.95
C GLU A 89 -46.82 14.90 -11.90
N ALA A 90 -45.74 14.66 -11.14
CA ALA A 90 -45.64 13.54 -10.21
C ALA A 90 -46.53 13.66 -8.94
N SER A 91 -47.23 14.78 -8.74
CA SER A 91 -48.07 15.01 -7.55
C SER A 91 -49.49 14.44 -7.65
N LYS A 92 -49.88 13.81 -8.77
CA LYS A 92 -51.26 13.36 -9.01
C LYS A 92 -51.69 12.07 -8.27
N TYR A 93 -50.78 11.32 -7.63
CA TYR A 93 -51.08 9.98 -7.10
C TYR A 93 -50.86 9.75 -5.59
N ALA A 94 -50.76 10.79 -4.76
CA ALA A 94 -50.74 10.60 -3.31
C ALA A 94 -52.18 10.48 -2.76
N THR A 95 -52.77 9.28 -2.88
CA THR A 95 -54.07 8.95 -2.29
C THR A 95 -54.00 8.94 -0.76
N GLN A 96 -55.02 9.56 -0.17
CA GLN A 96 -55.29 9.70 1.26
C GLN A 96 -55.52 8.35 1.96
N ASN A 97 -55.07 8.24 3.20
CA ASN A 97 -55.70 7.40 4.23
C ASN A 97 -55.72 8.15 5.57
N ALA A 98 -56.90 8.68 5.91
CA ALA A 98 -57.33 9.10 7.25
C ALA A 98 -57.48 7.85 8.15
N SER A 99 -57.47 7.85 9.48
CA SER A 99 -57.29 8.81 10.57
C SER A 99 -57.16 7.95 11.83
N LEU A 100 -56.31 8.32 12.79
CA LEU A 100 -56.53 7.96 14.19
C LEU A 100 -56.34 9.21 15.03
N THR A 101 -57.42 9.54 15.72
CA THR A 101 -57.69 10.68 16.59
C THR A 101 -56.72 10.77 17.77
N SER A 102 -56.13 11.95 17.95
CA SER A 102 -55.91 12.50 19.29
C SER A 102 -56.01 14.02 19.24
N THR A 103 -57.04 14.54 19.90
CA THR A 103 -57.29 15.94 20.18
C THR A 103 -56.03 16.63 20.72
N SER A 104 -55.37 17.43 19.88
CA SER A 104 -54.59 18.56 20.36
C SER A 104 -54.71 19.68 19.34
N LYS A 105 -55.13 20.86 19.81
CA LYS A 105 -55.18 22.07 18.99
C LYS A 105 -53.81 22.24 18.34
N PRO A 106 -53.69 22.43 17.00
CA PRO A 106 -52.40 22.70 16.40
C PRO A 106 -51.92 24.05 16.93
N LEU A 107 -50.92 24.03 17.80
CA LEU A 107 -50.21 25.24 18.20
C LEU A 107 -49.60 25.82 16.92
N SER A 108 -49.97 27.06 16.60
CA SER A 108 -49.38 27.82 15.50
C SER A 108 -47.86 27.82 15.63
N PHE A 109 -47.15 27.78 14.50
CA PHE A 109 -45.69 27.82 14.42
C PHE A 109 -45.09 28.95 15.28
N ALA A 110 -45.79 30.08 15.38
CA ALA A 110 -45.40 31.22 16.22
C ALA A 110 -45.44 30.90 17.73
N ALA A 111 -46.35 30.04 18.19
CA ALA A 111 -46.50 29.66 19.60
C ALA A 111 -45.44 28.62 20.04
N VAL A 112 -44.90 27.83 19.12
CA VAL A 112 -43.75 26.94 19.40
C VAL A 112 -42.46 27.76 19.48
N ALA A 113 -42.32 28.78 18.64
CA ALA A 113 -41.13 29.64 18.61
C ALA A 113 -40.91 30.47 19.89
N THR A 114 -41.96 30.74 20.69
CA THR A 114 -41.85 31.50 21.94
C THR A 114 -41.73 30.62 23.18
N LYS A 115 -41.90 29.30 23.05
CA LYS A 115 -41.81 28.32 24.14
C LYS A 115 -40.35 28.02 24.48
N GLY A 116 -39.71 28.97 25.15
CA GLY A 116 -38.31 28.87 25.57
C GLY A 116 -37.66 30.19 25.98
N LYS A 117 -38.37 31.33 25.90
CA LYS A 117 -37.81 32.65 26.21
C LYS A 117 -37.36 32.83 27.67
N ASP A 118 -37.95 32.09 28.61
CA ASP A 118 -37.64 32.19 30.04
C ASP A 118 -36.84 30.99 30.60
N ALA A 119 -36.37 30.08 29.74
CA ALA A 119 -35.48 29.02 30.17
C ALA A 119 -34.03 29.55 30.25
N PRO A 120 -33.28 29.34 31.35
CA PRO A 120 -31.88 29.74 31.41
C PRO A 120 -31.12 29.02 30.29
N ALA A 121 -30.53 29.81 29.39
CA ALA A 121 -29.82 29.28 28.24
C ALA A 121 -28.75 28.28 28.71
N PRO A 122 -28.72 27.03 28.18
CA PRO A 122 -27.63 26.13 28.48
C PRO A 122 -26.34 26.80 28.03
N LYS A 123 -25.42 27.02 28.97
CA LYS A 123 -24.11 27.63 28.72
C LYS A 123 -23.48 26.94 27.51
N SER A 124 -23.40 27.65 26.38
CA SER A 124 -22.79 27.12 25.17
C SER A 124 -21.33 26.83 25.47
N LYS A 125 -20.96 25.54 25.52
CA LYS A 125 -19.54 25.19 25.51
C LYS A 125 -18.99 25.75 24.21
N ALA A 126 -18.05 26.69 24.31
CA ALA A 126 -17.40 27.28 23.15
C ALA A 126 -16.97 26.16 22.18
N PRO A 127 -17.19 26.30 20.87
CA PRO A 127 -16.83 25.26 19.92
C PRO A 127 -15.36 24.93 20.11
N ALA A 128 -15.07 23.66 20.44
CA ALA A 128 -13.72 23.19 20.63
C ALA A 128 -12.90 23.61 19.41
N ARG A 129 -11.86 24.43 19.63
CA ARG A 129 -11.02 25.00 18.58
C ARG A 129 -10.55 23.87 17.68
N ARG A 130 -11.10 23.77 16.45
CA ARG A 130 -10.69 22.75 15.48
C ARG A 130 -9.20 22.94 15.24
N ARG A 131 -8.39 21.99 15.72
CA ARG A 131 -6.94 22.01 15.51
C ARG A 131 -6.72 21.96 14.00
N LYS A 132 -5.92 22.89 13.47
CA LYS A 132 -5.49 22.84 12.07
C LYS A 132 -4.75 21.53 11.85
N THR A 133 -5.05 20.86 10.74
CA THR A 133 -4.32 19.66 10.32
C THR A 133 -2.84 20.00 10.20
N THR A 134 -2.01 19.22 10.89
CA THR A 134 -0.55 19.40 10.84
C THR A 134 -0.01 18.89 9.51
N ALA A 135 1.15 19.40 9.07
CA ALA A 135 1.83 18.93 7.85
C ALA A 135 2.01 17.39 7.85
N ARG A 136 2.36 16.81 9.01
CA ARG A 136 2.46 15.35 9.20
C ARG A 136 1.14 14.62 8.96
N GLN A 137 0.02 15.19 9.42
CA GLN A 137 -1.31 14.62 9.18
C GLN A 137 -1.71 14.74 7.72
N MET A 138 -1.42 15.87 7.08
CA MET A 138 -1.65 16.05 5.64
C MET A 138 -0.83 15.06 4.81
N GLU A 139 0.44 14.85 5.15
CA GLU A 139 1.28 13.86 4.48
C GLU A 139 0.74 12.43 4.66
N ALA A 140 0.26 12.10 5.86
CA ALA A 140 -0.36 10.80 6.12
C ALA A 140 -1.68 10.60 5.36
N ILE A 141 -2.47 11.67 5.17
CA ILE A 141 -3.69 11.63 4.37
C ILE A 141 -3.35 11.52 2.88
N HIS A 142 -2.41 12.34 2.39
CA HIS A 142 -1.97 12.35 0.99
C HIS A 142 -1.62 10.94 0.51
N ARG A 143 -0.84 10.19 1.30
CA ARG A 143 -0.47 8.81 0.95
C ARG A 143 -1.63 7.85 0.77
N ARG A 144 -2.77 8.08 1.43
CA ARG A 144 -3.96 7.24 1.23
C ARG A 144 -4.58 7.42 -0.16
N PHE A 145 -4.26 8.53 -0.81
CA PHE A 145 -4.79 8.92 -2.12
C PHE A 145 -3.72 8.91 -3.22
N VAL A 146 -2.46 8.61 -2.89
CA VAL A 146 -1.43 8.35 -3.89
C VAL A 146 -1.72 6.97 -4.50
N PRO A 147 -1.79 6.84 -5.84
CA PRO A 147 -1.92 5.54 -6.48
C PRO A 147 -0.74 4.67 -6.07
N VAL A 148 -1.02 3.59 -5.36
CA VAL A 148 0.03 2.69 -4.87
C VAL A 148 0.52 1.87 -6.07
N ALA A 149 1.84 1.72 -6.20
CA ALA A 149 2.43 0.85 -7.21
C ALA A 149 1.84 -0.57 -7.10
N ALA A 150 1.74 -1.28 -8.22
CA ALA A 150 1.03 -2.57 -8.34
C ALA A 150 1.55 -3.68 -7.39
N HIS A 151 2.72 -3.49 -6.78
CA HIS A 151 3.29 -4.41 -5.80
C HIS A 151 3.45 -3.67 -4.46
N HIS A 152 2.64 -4.05 -3.48
CA HIS A 152 2.76 -3.62 -2.09
C HIS A 152 3.95 -4.32 -1.44
N ASP A 153 5.15 -3.90 -1.83
CA ASP A 153 6.35 -4.53 -1.33
C ASP A 153 6.69 -3.96 0.04
N TYR A 154 6.91 -4.88 0.97
CA TYR A 154 7.41 -4.62 2.30
C TYR A 154 8.79 -5.24 2.39
N GLU A 155 9.73 -4.50 2.95
CA GLU A 155 11.12 -4.92 3.05
C GLU A 155 11.53 -4.95 4.53
N TYR A 156 12.30 -5.97 4.88
CA TYR A 156 12.97 -6.04 6.16
C TYR A 156 14.34 -5.38 6.08
N VAL A 157 14.55 -4.36 6.90
CA VAL A 157 15.87 -3.75 7.08
C VAL A 157 16.51 -4.34 8.32
N TYR A 158 17.66 -5.00 8.15
CA TYR A 158 18.38 -5.65 9.24
C TYR A 158 19.44 -4.73 9.84
N LEU A 159 19.42 -4.60 11.16
CA LEU A 159 20.39 -3.85 11.94
C LEU A 159 21.08 -4.74 12.96
N PRO A 160 22.39 -4.52 13.21
CA PRO A 160 23.07 -5.15 14.32
C PRO A 160 22.50 -4.61 15.63
N SER A 161 22.25 -5.51 16.57
CA SER A 161 21.81 -5.20 17.93
C SER A 161 22.70 -5.94 18.92
N ARG A 162 23.06 -5.31 20.03
CA ARG A 162 23.89 -5.97 21.05
C ARG A 162 23.09 -7.04 21.82
N TYR A 163 21.80 -6.81 22.02
CA TYR A 163 20.87 -7.70 22.72
C TYR A 163 19.44 -7.43 22.25
N ARG A 164 18.48 -8.26 22.68
CA ARG A 164 17.05 -8.01 22.42
C ARG A 164 16.55 -6.91 23.33
N GLU A 165 16.27 -5.76 22.75
CA GLU A 165 15.71 -4.63 23.47
C GLU A 165 14.18 -4.69 23.47
N PRO A 166 13.51 -4.17 24.51
CA PRO A 166 12.07 -3.96 24.47
C PRO A 166 11.70 -3.07 23.27
N ILE A 167 10.63 -3.43 22.55
CA ILE A 167 10.17 -2.71 21.35
C ILE A 167 9.94 -1.21 21.64
N SER A 168 9.49 -0.88 22.86
CA SER A 168 9.31 0.51 23.31
C SER A 168 10.63 1.29 23.37
N SER A 169 11.72 0.67 23.86
CA SER A 169 13.05 1.26 23.90
C SER A 169 13.57 1.49 22.48
N LEU A 170 13.45 0.48 21.61
CA LEU A 170 13.88 0.59 20.23
C LEU A 170 13.13 1.69 19.48
N ARG A 171 11.80 1.73 19.57
CA ARG A 171 10.98 2.80 18.97
C ARG A 171 11.34 4.18 19.53
N SER A 172 11.72 4.27 20.80
CA SER A 172 12.21 5.53 21.37
C SER A 172 13.54 5.95 20.76
N LYS A 173 14.45 5.01 20.48
CA LYS A 173 15.72 5.28 19.78
C LYS A 173 15.49 5.71 18.33
N LEU A 174 14.62 5.02 17.60
CA LEU A 174 14.24 5.40 16.24
C LEU A 174 13.66 6.81 16.19
N HIS A 175 12.79 7.15 17.15
CA HIS A 175 12.25 8.51 17.27
C HIS A 175 13.33 9.57 17.53
N LYS A 176 14.32 9.28 18.38
CA LYS A 176 15.48 10.17 18.61
C LYS A 176 16.32 10.37 17.36
N LEU A 177 16.40 9.35 16.49
CA LEU A 177 17.03 9.44 15.16
C LEU A 177 16.17 10.16 14.11
N LYS A 178 15.04 10.76 14.51
CA LYS A 178 14.05 11.41 13.63
C LYS A 178 13.42 10.46 12.59
N ILE A 179 13.43 9.16 12.88
CA ILE A 179 12.74 8.15 12.06
C ILE A 179 11.25 8.19 12.44
N ASN A 180 10.39 8.17 11.43
CA ASN A 180 8.96 8.20 11.65
C ASN A 180 8.47 6.79 12.03
N ASN A 181 8.28 6.55 13.33
CA ASN A 181 7.78 5.27 13.85
C ASN A 181 6.45 4.81 13.21
N ALA A 182 5.62 5.73 12.68
CA ALA A 182 4.38 5.34 12.00
C ALA A 182 4.63 4.65 10.64
N ARG A 183 5.84 4.77 10.08
CA ARG A 183 6.26 4.09 8.85
C ARG A 183 6.99 2.77 9.12
N VAL A 184 7.32 2.46 10.37
CA VAL A 184 7.88 1.17 10.80
C VAL A 184 6.73 0.29 11.27
N LEU A 185 6.39 -0.70 10.47
CA LEU A 185 5.21 -1.52 10.65
C LEU A 185 5.39 -2.51 11.80
N ASP A 186 6.53 -3.20 11.80
CA ASP A 186 6.86 -4.17 12.83
C ASP A 186 8.37 -4.17 13.16
N VAL A 187 8.69 -4.71 14.33
CA VAL A 187 10.04 -4.93 14.81
C VAL A 187 10.17 -6.41 15.17
N HIS A 188 10.94 -7.13 14.36
CA HIS A 188 11.21 -8.54 14.55
C HIS A 188 12.67 -8.76 14.96
N TYR A 189 12.95 -9.87 15.65
CA TYR A 189 14.31 -10.24 16.04
C TYR A 189 14.58 -11.66 15.55
N PRO A 190 15.19 -11.82 14.36
CA PRO A 190 15.46 -13.14 13.79
C PRO A 190 16.55 -13.88 14.57
N ASP A 191 17.54 -13.17 15.13
CA ASP A 191 18.65 -13.73 15.91
C ASP A 191 18.92 -12.90 17.18
N ARG A 192 19.86 -13.31 18.04
CA ARG A 192 20.20 -12.67 19.32
C ARG A 192 20.83 -11.29 19.15
N GLN A 193 21.50 -11.07 18.02
CA GLN A 193 22.25 -9.84 17.73
C GLN A 193 21.76 -9.08 16.49
N VAL A 194 20.57 -9.40 16.02
CA VAL A 194 19.99 -8.77 14.82
C VAL A 194 18.56 -8.32 15.13
N VAL A 195 18.24 -7.10 14.73
CA VAL A 195 16.87 -6.58 14.71
C VAL A 195 16.47 -6.31 13.27
N ALA A 196 15.25 -6.72 12.92
CA ALA A 196 14.65 -6.54 11.61
C ALA A 196 13.51 -5.53 11.74
N LEU A 197 13.54 -4.48 10.93
CA LEU A 197 12.47 -3.48 10.86
C LEU A 197 11.66 -3.74 9.60
N LEU A 198 10.36 -4.00 9.75
CA LEU A 198 9.45 -4.14 8.61
C LEU A 198 8.97 -2.76 8.16
N VAL A 199 9.23 -2.42 6.89
CA VAL A 199 9.01 -1.08 6.36
C VAL A 199 8.48 -1.17 4.92
N HIS A 200 7.69 -0.20 4.49
CA HIS A 200 7.32 -0.07 3.07
C HIS A 200 8.54 0.23 2.19
N THR A 201 8.66 -0.42 1.04
CA THR A 201 9.77 -0.19 0.09
C THR A 201 9.96 1.28 -0.28
N GLU A 202 8.87 2.05 -0.40
CA GLU A 202 8.95 3.50 -0.69
C GLU A 202 9.66 4.32 0.40
N TYR A 203 9.70 3.81 1.64
CA TYR A 203 10.37 4.49 2.77
C TYR A 203 11.77 3.97 3.05
N THR A 204 12.21 2.86 2.45
CA THR A 204 13.50 2.26 2.77
C THR A 204 14.66 3.18 2.40
N ALA A 205 14.57 3.87 1.25
CA ALA A 205 15.57 4.87 0.85
C ALA A 205 15.74 6.00 1.89
N ASP A 206 14.64 6.59 2.36
CA ASP A 206 14.65 7.65 3.38
C ASP A 206 15.23 7.15 4.73
N LEU A 207 14.87 5.93 5.10
CA LEU A 207 15.30 5.29 6.34
C LEU A 207 16.79 4.97 6.29
N LEU A 208 17.28 4.40 5.19
CA LEU A 208 18.71 4.15 4.98
C LEU A 208 19.52 5.45 4.96
N ALA A 209 19.01 6.51 4.31
CA ALA A 209 19.64 7.83 4.33
C ALA A 209 19.73 8.40 5.76
N THR A 210 18.72 8.13 6.60
CA THR A 210 18.71 8.56 8.01
C THR A 210 19.70 7.76 8.85
N PHE A 211 19.81 6.45 8.63
CA PHE A 211 20.83 5.61 9.29
C PHE A 211 22.25 5.96 8.89
N ALA A 212 22.49 6.25 7.60
CA ALA A 212 23.79 6.71 7.12
C ALA A 212 24.21 8.02 7.80
N LYS A 213 23.28 8.99 7.93
CA LYS A 213 23.52 10.24 8.69
C LYS A 213 23.85 9.98 10.16
N ALA A 214 23.25 8.95 10.76
CA ALA A 214 23.47 8.55 12.14
C ALA A 214 24.67 7.61 12.34
N LYS A 215 25.43 7.28 11.28
CA LYS A 215 26.54 6.30 11.28
C LYS A 215 26.12 4.91 11.80
N VAL A 216 24.87 4.54 11.59
CA VAL A 216 24.35 3.21 11.92
C VAL A 216 24.64 2.28 10.75
N VAL A 217 25.38 1.20 11.02
CA VAL A 217 25.68 0.16 10.03
C VAL A 217 24.46 -0.74 9.89
N PHE A 218 23.99 -0.97 8.66
CA PHE A 218 22.95 -1.95 8.36
C PHE A 218 23.59 -3.22 7.77
N LEU A 219 22.98 -4.39 8.01
CA LEU A 219 23.56 -5.69 7.62
C LEU A 219 23.20 -6.12 6.18
N GLY A 220 22.34 -5.36 5.50
CA GLY A 220 21.83 -5.66 4.16
C GLY A 220 20.34 -5.93 4.16
N THR A 221 19.81 -6.21 2.96
CA THR A 221 18.48 -6.77 2.74
C THR A 221 18.72 -8.12 2.05
N PHE A 222 18.16 -9.19 2.62
CA PHE A 222 18.40 -10.59 2.22
C PHE A 222 17.15 -11.16 1.58
#